data_AF-S5VEP3-F1
#
_entry.id   AF-S5VEP3-F1
#
_cell.length_a   1.000
_cell.length_b   1.000
_cell.length_c   1.000
_cell.angle_alpha   90.00
_cell.angle_beta   90.00
_cell.angle_gamma   90.00
#
_symmetry.space_group_name_H-M   'P 1'
#
loop_
_entity.id
_entity.type
_entity.pdbx_description
1 polymer ?
#
loop_
_entity_poly.entity_id
_entity_poly.type
_entity_poly.pdbx_seq_one_letter_code
_entity_poly.pdbx_strand_id
1 'polypeptide(L)' 'MVSLSNLRPGASNDDVRTVQQALIDQGHAIPSGPTGFFGEQTRTAYREEQLALGYAETEPDGIPGYASLSALGATGTT' A
#
# COMPACT_ATOMS: atom_id res chain seq x y z
N MET A 1 -6.72 13.13 -0.15
CA MET A 1 -6.41 12.49 -1.44
C MET A 1 -4.97 12.02 -1.37
N VAL A 2 -4.72 10.74 -1.61
CA VAL A 2 -3.38 10.15 -1.56
C VAL A 2 -2.65 10.44 -2.88
N SER A 3 -1.40 10.91 -2.83
CA SER A 3 -0.60 11.19 -4.02
C SER A 3 0.46 10.10 -4.27
N LEU A 4 0.49 9.55 -5.49
CA LEU A 4 1.49 8.54 -5.91
C LEU A 4 2.94 8.96 -5.66
N SER A 5 3.27 10.22 -5.97
CA SER A 5 4.61 10.75 -5.75
C SER A 5 5.04 10.70 -4.29
N ASN A 6 4.10 10.63 -3.33
CA ASN A 6 4.36 10.55 -1.89
C ASN A 6 4.57 9.12 -1.39
N LEU A 7 4.30 8.10 -2.21
CA LEU A 7 4.30 6.69 -1.85
C LEU A 7 5.50 5.95 -2.44
N ARG A 8 6.67 6.25 -1.90
CA ARG A 8 7.95 5.72 -2.36
C ARG A 8 8.77 5.22 -1.18
N PRO A 9 9.61 4.19 -1.35
CA PRO A 9 10.47 3.69 -0.28
C PRO A 9 11.26 4.82 0.40
N GLY A 10 11.28 4.80 1.73
CA GLY A 10 11.93 5.83 2.55
C GLY A 10 11.11 7.11 2.75
N ALA A 11 9.96 7.27 2.10
CA ALA A 11 9.07 8.40 2.38
C ALA A 11 8.49 8.30 3.80
N SER A 12 8.29 9.46 4.44
CA SER A 12 7.59 9.56 5.73
C SER A 12 6.58 10.70 5.65
N ASN A 13 5.28 10.37 5.58
CA ASN A 13 4.19 11.34 5.42
C ASN A 13 2.82 10.71 5.71
N ASP A 14 1.77 11.53 5.67
CA ASP A 14 0.39 11.10 5.96
C ASP A 14 -0.21 10.22 4.86
N ASP A 15 0.19 10.39 3.60
CA ASP A 15 -0.28 9.56 2.49
C ASP A 15 0.16 8.09 2.69
N VAL A 16 1.40 7.87 3.13
CA VAL A 16 1.90 6.54 3.50
C VAL A 16 1.09 5.98 4.67
N ARG A 17 0.76 6.80 5.66
CA ARG A 17 -0.07 6.37 6.81
C ARG A 17 -1.45 5.91 6.35
N THR A 18 -2.09 6.66 5.47
CA THR A 18 -3.39 6.30 4.90
C THR A 18 -3.33 4.97 4.15
N VAL A 19 -2.29 4.73 3.34
CA VAL A 19 -2.11 3.46 2.63
C VAL A 19 -1.87 2.31 3.58
N GLN A 20 -1.03 2.49 4.59
CA GLN A 20 -0.77 1.46 5.61
C GLN A 20 -2.06 1.08 6.34
N GLN A 21 -2.91 2.05 6.68
CA GLN A 21 -4.20 1.76 7.30
C GLN A 21 -5.08 0.90 6.39
N ALA A 22 -5.21 1.30 5.11
CA ALA A 22 -5.99 0.53 4.14
C ALA A 22 -5.47 -0.92 3.97
N LEU A 23 -4.15 -1.10 3.90
CA LEU A 23 -3.54 -2.44 3.83
C LEU A 23 -3.91 -3.30 5.06
N ILE A 24 -3.81 -2.73 6.26
CA ILE A 24 -4.18 -3.41 7.50
C ILE A 24 -5.67 -3.77 7.51
N ASP A 25 -6.53 -2.86 7.04
CA ASP A 25 -7.97 -3.07 6.95
C ASP A 25 -8.34 -4.18 5.94
N GLN A 26 -7.54 -4.34 4.87
CA GLN A 26 -7.63 -5.45 3.91
C GLN A 26 -7.02 -6.77 4.43
N GLY A 27 -6.46 -6.77 5.65
CA GLY A 27 -5.88 -7.96 6.28
C GLY A 27 -4.39 -8.17 6.04
N HIS A 28 -3.71 -7.24 5.37
CA HIS A 28 -2.25 -7.31 5.18
C HIS A 28 -1.55 -6.75 6.42
N ALA A 29 -0.83 -7.61 7.13
CA ALA A 29 -0.27 -7.25 8.42
C ALA A 29 0.93 -6.30 8.28
N ILE A 30 0.88 -5.19 9.03
CA ILE A 30 2.03 -4.32 9.26
C ILE A 30 2.30 -4.32 10.77
N PRO A 31 3.24 -5.15 11.28
CA PRO A 31 3.49 -5.30 12.72
C PRO A 31 3.74 -3.99 13.47
N SER A 32 4.41 -3.02 12.83
CA SER A 32 4.64 -1.67 13.41
C SER A 32 3.43 -0.72 13.33
N GLY A 33 2.33 -1.15 12.72
CA GLY A 33 1.16 -0.32 12.46
C GLY A 33 1.40 0.79 11.42
N PRO A 34 0.43 1.71 11.26
CA PRO A 34 0.48 2.79 10.27
C PRO A 34 1.38 3.95 10.76
N THR A 35 2.70 3.72 10.76
CA THR A 35 3.71 4.68 11.23
C THR A 35 3.78 5.95 10.37
N GLY A 36 3.36 5.88 9.10
CA GLY A 36 3.59 6.88 8.07
C GLY A 36 4.95 6.77 7.38
N PHE A 37 5.79 5.80 7.76
CA PHE A 37 7.08 5.54 7.13
C PHE A 37 7.01 4.36 6.15
N PHE A 38 7.41 4.59 4.90
CA PHE A 38 7.45 3.57 3.86
C PHE A 38 8.73 2.73 4.00
N GLY A 39 8.69 1.77 4.92
CA GLY A 39 9.74 0.79 5.14
C GLY A 39 9.45 -0.56 4.47
N GLU A 40 10.29 -1.55 4.79
CA GLU A 40 10.16 -2.91 4.27
C GLU A 40 8.80 -3.54 4.59
N GLN A 41 8.30 -3.38 5.83
CA GLN A 41 7.00 -3.93 6.23
C GLN A 41 5.86 -3.40 5.35
N THR A 42 5.88 -2.11 5.01
CA THR A 42 4.89 -1.52 4.10
C THR A 42 5.04 -2.04 2.69
N ARG A 43 6.27 -2.19 2.21
CA ARG A 43 6.56 -2.78 0.89
C ARG A 43 6.02 -4.21 0.80
N THR A 44 6.25 -5.03 1.82
CA THR A 44 5.78 -6.42 1.88
C THR A 44 4.27 -6.50 1.92
N ALA A 45 3.60 -5.76 2.80
CA ALA A 45 2.13 -5.73 2.85
C ALA A 45 1.53 -5.23 1.52
N TYR A 46 2.14 -4.23 0.89
CA TYR A 46 1.68 -3.75 -0.42
C TYR A 46 1.89 -4.78 -1.54
N ARG A 47 2.96 -5.58 -1.47
CA ARG A 47 3.21 -6.69 -2.39
C ARG A 47 2.11 -7.75 -2.28
N GLU A 48 1.68 -8.07 -1.06
CA GLU A 48 0.58 -9.01 -0.81
C GLU A 48 -0.74 -8.51 -1.39
N GLU A 49 -1.04 -7.22 -1.25
CA GLU A 49 -2.19 -6.58 -1.91
C GLU A 49 -2.10 -6.71 -3.45
N GLN A 50 -0.95 -6.38 -4.04
CA GLN A 50 -0.76 -6.52 -5.50
C GLN A 50 -1.00 -7.97 -5.97
N LEU A 51 -0.54 -8.95 -5.20
CA LEU A 51 -0.78 -10.37 -5.45
C LEU A 51 -2.27 -10.75 -5.33
N ALA A 52 -2.96 -10.25 -4.30
CA ALA A 52 -4.37 -10.50 -4.05
C ALA A 52 -5.27 -9.96 -5.18
N LEU A 53 -4.88 -8.83 -5.77
CA LEU A 53 -5.59 -8.21 -6.90
C LEU A 53 -5.31 -8.89 -8.25
N GLY A 54 -4.42 -9.89 -8.29
CA GLY A 54 -4.09 -10.61 -9.52
C GLY A 54 -3.26 -9.80 -10.52
N TYR A 55 -2.56 -8.75 -10.07
CA TYR A 55 -1.66 -7.98 -10.94
C TYR A 55 -0.46 -8.85 -11.34
N ALA A 56 -0.53 -9.40 -12.55
CA ALA A 56 0.53 -10.16 -13.21
C ALA A 56 1.31 -9.34 -14.26
N GLU A 57 0.85 -8.13 -14.62
CA GLU A 57 1.45 -7.34 -15.72
C GLU A 57 2.64 -6.47 -15.29
N THR A 58 2.84 -6.28 -14.00
CA THR A 58 4.07 -5.74 -13.42
C THR A 58 4.33 -6.53 -12.17
N GLU A 59 5.48 -7.20 -12.11
CA GLU A 59 5.94 -8.01 -10.99
C GLU A 59 5.56 -7.32 -9.66
N PRO A 60 4.90 -8.01 -8.71
CA PRO A 60 4.49 -7.42 -7.44
C PRO A 60 5.75 -7.04 -6.65
N ASP A 61 6.18 -5.81 -6.84
CA ASP A 61 7.42 -5.23 -6.37
C ASP A 61 7.25 -4.55 -5.01
N GLY A 62 6.00 -4.46 -4.53
CA GLY A 62 5.59 -3.77 -3.33
C GLY A 62 5.60 -2.25 -3.46
N ILE A 63 5.66 -1.71 -4.68
CA ILE A 63 5.66 -0.27 -4.96
C ILE A 63 4.27 0.16 -5.45
N PRO A 64 3.66 1.17 -4.82
CA PRO A 64 2.34 1.63 -5.23
C PRO A 64 2.32 2.24 -6.63
N GLY A 65 1.47 1.70 -7.49
CA GLY A 65 1.15 2.23 -8.82
C GLY A 65 -0.30 2.70 -8.88
N TYR A 66 -0.66 3.47 -9.92
CA TYR A 66 -1.99 4.06 -10.04
C TYR A 66 -3.11 3.02 -9.96
N ALA A 67 -2.97 1.91 -10.68
CA ALA A 67 -3.99 0.86 -10.72
C ALA A 67 -4.17 0.18 -9.36
N SER A 68 -3.07 -0.27 -8.73
CA SER A 68 -3.12 -0.96 -7.44
C SER A 68 -3.59 -0.05 -6.30
N LEU A 69 -3.21 1.23 -6.29
CA LEU A 69 -3.71 2.19 -5.29
C LEU A 69 -5.20 2.48 -5.46
N SER A 70 -5.66 2.60 -6.70
CA SER A 70 -7.07 2.83 -6.99
C SER A 70 -7.91 1.65 -6.53
N ALA A 71 -7.43 0.43 -6.77
CA ALA A 71 -8.07 -0.79 -6.31
C ALA A 71 -8.11 -0.87 -4.77
N LEU A 72 -6.98 -0.65 -4.09
CA LEU A 72 -6.90 -0.60 -2.63
C LEU A 72 -7.84 0.46 -2.01
N GLY A 73 -7.99 1.60 -2.67
CA GLY A 73 -8.93 2.64 -2.24
C GLY A 73 -10.40 2.29 -2.48
N ALA A 74 -10.71 1.48 -3.49
CA ALA A 74 -12.08 1.06 -3.80
C ALA A 74 -12.58 -0.08 -2.90
N THR A 75 -11.69 -0.96 -2.44
CA THR A 75 -12.02 -2.08 -1.55
C THR A 75 -12.33 -1.66 -0.11
N GLY A 76 -11.91 -0.46 0.32
CA GLY A 76 -12.19 0.09 1.65
C GLY A 76 -13.53 0.82 1.82
N THR A 77 -14.39 0.88 0.79
CA THR A 77 -15.64 1.69 0.78
C THR A 77 -16.95 0.90 0.91
N THR A 78 -16.94 -0.31 1.46
CA THR A 78 -18.18 -1.08 1.76
C THR A 78 -18.44 -1.13 3.26
#